data_AF-A0A8C9EHH3-F1
#
_entry.id   AF-A0A8C9EHH3-F1
#
_cell.length_a   1.000
_cell.length_b   1.000
_cell.length_c   1.000
_cell.angle_alpha   90.00
_cell.angle_beta   90.00
_cell.angle_gamma   90.00
#
_symmetry.space_group_name_H-M   'P 1'
#
loop_
_entity.id
_entity.type
_entity.pdbx_description
1 polymer ?
#
loop_
_entity_poly.entity_id
_entity_poly.type
_entity_poly.pdbx_seq_one_letter_code
_entity_poly.pdbx_strand_id
1 'polypeptide(L)'
;LFLSSEDILRQVFSLYGCFFFFSFFLYFFLGIIPPHHKSHALVMNYRKEQYWDIHHALHVIRFINDSTPQVDVFLRIHQLESGKLPRNLAYPLEPEDEVFLAIAKAMEEMVEDPIECYWLVSCFVNQLNSKHKDSLQQLPKILEQYLNIEDSRLLMHLKACAAVSKLPYDLWFKKCFAGCLPESSLQRQDVFFPFCL
;
A
#
# COMPACT_ATOMS: atom_id res chain seq x y z
N LEU A 1 -33.26 0.51 6.36
CA LEU A 1 -31.86 0.99 6.31
C LEU A 1 -30.97 -0.19 6.70
N PHE A 2 -30.75 -1.12 5.77
CA PHE A 2 -29.76 -2.17 5.96
C PHE A 2 -28.41 -1.55 5.58
N LEU A 3 -27.55 -1.32 6.57
CA LEU A 3 -26.14 -1.07 6.31
C LEU A 3 -25.60 -2.32 5.61
N SER A 4 -24.87 -2.15 4.50
CA SER A 4 -24.19 -3.27 3.85
C SER A 4 -23.22 -3.88 4.86
N SER A 5 -22.98 -5.20 4.79
CA SER A 5 -21.96 -5.85 5.62
C SER A 5 -20.59 -5.14 5.51
N GLU A 6 -20.32 -4.49 4.38
CA GLU A 6 -19.14 -3.64 4.16
C GLU A 6 -19.13 -2.39 5.06
N ASP A 7 -20.26 -1.72 5.26
CA ASP A 7 -20.36 -0.49 6.06
C ASP A 7 -20.16 -0.78 7.55
N ILE A 8 -20.67 -1.92 8.01
CA ILE A 8 -20.51 -2.39 9.40
C ILE A 8 -19.04 -2.74 9.65
N LEU A 9 -18.39 -3.43 8.71
CA LEU A 9 -16.96 -3.76 8.82
C LEU A 9 -16.07 -2.51 8.79
N ARG A 10 -16.40 -1.49 7.96
CA ARG A 10 -15.70 -0.19 7.96
C ARG A 10 -15.83 0.54 9.29
N GLN A 11 -17.03 0.57 9.88
CA GLN A 11 -17.25 1.21 11.18
C GLN A 11 -16.55 0.48 12.32
N VAL A 12 -16.61 -0.85 12.37
CA VAL A 12 -15.91 -1.65 13.39
C VAL A 12 -14.39 -1.47 13.26
N PHE A 13 -13.86 -1.39 12.04
CA PHE A 13 -12.43 -1.16 11.81
C PHE A 13 -11.96 0.23 12.27
N SER A 14 -12.74 1.27 11.94
CA SER A 14 -12.50 2.66 12.38
C SER A 14 -12.52 2.83 13.90
N LEU A 15 -13.31 2.00 14.61
CA LEU A 15 -13.51 2.09 16.07
C LEU A 15 -12.55 1.24 16.90
N TYR A 16 -12.10 0.07 16.41
CA TYR A 16 -11.48 -0.93 17.29
C TYR A 16 -10.04 -1.33 16.95
N GLY A 17 -9.47 -0.98 15.78
CA GLY A 17 -8.08 -1.30 15.41
C GLY A 17 -7.77 -2.80 15.48
N CYS A 18 -7.92 -3.53 14.39
CA CYS A 18 -7.93 -4.99 14.41
C CYS A 18 -6.56 -5.61 14.07
N PHE A 19 -5.69 -5.70 15.08
CA PHE A 19 -4.37 -6.35 15.02
C PHE A 19 -4.39 -7.83 14.56
N PHE A 20 -5.49 -8.56 14.82
CA PHE A 20 -5.56 -10.02 14.58
C PHE A 20 -6.20 -10.43 13.26
N PHE A 21 -6.83 -9.49 12.54
CA PHE A 21 -7.53 -9.79 11.28
C PHE A 21 -7.05 -8.93 10.11
N PHE A 22 -5.94 -8.21 10.28
CA PHE A 22 -5.40 -7.27 9.30
C PHE A 22 -5.32 -7.86 7.89
N SER A 23 -4.75 -9.07 7.74
CA SER A 23 -4.72 -9.81 6.48
C SER A 23 -6.14 -10.03 5.92
N PHE A 24 -7.03 -10.73 6.62
CA PHE A 24 -8.38 -11.07 6.14
C PHE A 24 -9.25 -9.83 5.78
N PHE A 25 -9.08 -8.72 6.50
CA PHE A 25 -9.81 -7.49 6.23
C PHE A 25 -9.22 -6.74 5.04
N LEU A 26 -7.90 -6.67 4.90
CA LEU A 26 -7.26 -6.16 3.68
C LEU A 26 -7.68 -6.99 2.47
N TYR A 27 -7.77 -8.32 2.59
CA TYR A 27 -8.25 -9.20 1.53
C TYR A 27 -9.64 -8.84 1.02
N PHE A 28 -10.54 -8.51 1.94
CA PHE A 28 -11.91 -8.12 1.64
C PHE A 28 -11.98 -6.68 1.08
N PHE A 29 -11.32 -5.72 1.72
CA PHE A 29 -11.32 -4.31 1.31
C PHE A 29 -10.53 -4.02 0.04
N LEU A 30 -9.48 -4.79 -0.23
CA LEU A 30 -8.69 -4.69 -1.45
C LEU A 30 -9.34 -5.39 -2.64
N GLY A 31 -10.46 -6.09 -2.44
CA GLY A 31 -11.12 -6.91 -3.46
C GLY A 31 -10.27 -8.10 -3.91
N ILE A 32 -9.32 -8.53 -3.08
CA ILE A 32 -8.41 -9.61 -3.39
C ILE A 32 -9.16 -10.95 -3.38
N ILE A 33 -10.13 -11.06 -2.49
CA ILE A 33 -10.98 -12.23 -2.34
C ILE A 33 -12.43 -11.86 -2.67
N PRO A 34 -13.15 -12.66 -3.49
CA PRO A 34 -14.55 -12.39 -3.81
C PRO A 34 -15.45 -12.47 -2.56
N PRO A 35 -16.59 -11.75 -2.54
CA PRO A 35 -17.48 -11.73 -1.37
C PRO A 35 -18.07 -13.11 -1.03
N HIS A 36 -18.00 -14.08 -1.95
CA HIS A 36 -18.49 -15.42 -1.74
C HIS A 36 -17.39 -16.35 -1.18
N HIS A 37 -17.53 -16.76 0.08
CA HIS A 37 -16.55 -17.55 0.84
C HIS A 37 -16.08 -18.85 0.15
N LYS A 38 -16.95 -19.52 -0.62
CA LYS A 38 -16.58 -20.79 -1.30
C LYS A 38 -15.58 -20.57 -2.45
N SER A 39 -15.42 -19.34 -2.91
CA SER A 39 -14.54 -18.99 -4.02
C SER A 39 -13.15 -18.52 -3.55
N HIS A 40 -12.97 -18.32 -2.22
CA HIS A 40 -11.72 -17.81 -1.64
C HIS A 40 -10.53 -18.72 -1.95
N ALA A 41 -10.68 -20.02 -1.66
CA ALA A 41 -9.64 -21.02 -1.91
C ALA A 41 -9.30 -21.12 -3.41
N LEU A 42 -10.31 -21.05 -4.27
CA LEU A 42 -10.11 -21.12 -5.72
C LEU A 42 -9.35 -19.90 -6.25
N VAL A 43 -9.74 -18.69 -5.82
CA VAL A 43 -9.07 -17.45 -6.23
C VAL A 43 -7.65 -17.37 -5.70
N MET A 44 -7.40 -17.82 -4.45
CA MET A 44 -6.05 -17.87 -3.90
C MET A 44 -5.16 -18.89 -4.63
N ASN A 45 -5.72 -20.01 -5.09
CA ASN A 45 -4.98 -20.95 -5.93
C ASN A 45 -4.55 -20.33 -7.27
N TYR A 46 -5.46 -19.65 -7.98
CA TYR A 46 -5.10 -18.96 -9.23
C TYR A 46 -4.05 -17.87 -9.02
N ARG A 47 -4.19 -17.09 -7.95
CA ARG A 47 -3.20 -16.07 -7.55
C ARG A 47 -1.83 -16.66 -7.25
N LYS A 48 -1.79 -17.84 -6.65
CA LYS A 48 -0.56 -18.58 -6.37
C LYS A 48 0.08 -19.11 -7.65
N GLU A 49 -0.71 -19.69 -8.55
CA GLU A 49 -0.23 -20.13 -9.86
C GLU A 49 0.34 -18.95 -10.67
N GLN A 50 -0.40 -17.85 -10.76
CA GLN A 50 0.04 -16.63 -11.43
C GLN A 50 1.34 -16.08 -10.84
N TYR A 51 1.46 -16.02 -9.51
CA TYR A 51 2.70 -15.59 -8.85
C TYR A 51 3.89 -16.47 -9.28
N TRP A 52 3.73 -17.80 -9.26
CA TRP A 52 4.81 -18.72 -9.61
C TRP A 52 5.17 -18.71 -11.09
N ASP A 53 4.20 -18.55 -11.98
CA ASP A 53 4.45 -18.43 -13.43
C ASP A 53 5.34 -17.23 -13.74
N ILE A 54 5.04 -16.08 -13.13
CA ILE A 54 5.78 -14.83 -13.32
C ILE A 54 7.14 -14.90 -12.63
N HIS A 55 7.18 -15.43 -11.41
CA HIS A 55 8.44 -15.67 -10.69
C HIS A 55 9.37 -16.56 -11.51
N HIS A 56 8.85 -17.66 -12.08
CA HIS A 56 9.62 -18.55 -12.94
C HIS A 56 10.12 -17.82 -14.19
N ALA A 57 9.25 -17.06 -14.87
CA ALA A 57 9.64 -16.27 -16.03
C ALA A 57 10.80 -15.31 -15.70
N LEU A 58 10.70 -14.56 -14.60
CA LEU A 58 11.75 -13.64 -14.13
C LEU A 58 13.07 -14.34 -13.83
N HIS A 59 13.02 -15.56 -13.27
CA HIS A 59 14.21 -16.37 -13.03
C HIS A 59 14.85 -16.83 -14.35
N VAL A 60 14.04 -17.28 -15.32
CA VAL A 60 14.51 -17.69 -16.65
C VAL A 60 15.20 -16.53 -17.39
N ILE A 61 14.65 -15.32 -17.30
CA ILE A 61 15.25 -14.12 -17.91
C ILE A 61 16.32 -13.44 -17.04
N ARG A 62 16.67 -14.04 -15.89
CA ARG A 62 17.74 -13.61 -14.97
C ARG A 62 17.53 -12.23 -14.33
N PHE A 63 16.27 -11.84 -14.13
CA PHE A 63 15.93 -10.63 -13.39
C PHE A 63 15.91 -10.85 -11.88
N ILE A 64 15.75 -12.09 -11.44
CA ILE A 64 15.81 -12.51 -10.04
C ILE A 64 16.67 -13.78 -9.91
N ASN A 65 17.13 -14.04 -8.69
CA ASN A 65 17.84 -15.25 -8.27
C ASN A 65 17.54 -15.52 -6.78
N ASP A 66 18.03 -16.64 -6.25
CA ASP A 66 17.79 -17.06 -4.86
C ASP A 66 18.36 -16.09 -3.79
N SER A 67 19.26 -15.18 -4.18
CA SER A 67 19.80 -14.12 -3.29
C SER A 67 19.06 -12.79 -3.40
N THR A 68 18.06 -12.68 -4.28
CA THR A 68 17.31 -11.44 -4.48
C THR A 68 16.40 -11.20 -3.28
N PRO A 69 16.44 -10.02 -2.64
CA PRO A 69 15.52 -9.71 -1.54
C PRO A 69 14.06 -9.85 -1.96
N GLN A 70 13.22 -10.36 -1.06
CA GLN A 70 11.82 -10.68 -1.35
C GLN A 70 11.02 -9.45 -1.84
N VAL A 71 11.25 -8.27 -1.24
CA VAL A 71 10.65 -7.00 -1.67
C VAL A 71 11.06 -6.59 -3.09
N ASP A 72 12.28 -6.92 -3.51
CA ASP A 72 12.74 -6.67 -4.88
C ASP A 72 12.10 -7.67 -5.84
N VAL A 73 11.91 -8.92 -5.42
CA VAL A 73 11.12 -9.91 -6.18
C VAL A 73 9.70 -9.40 -6.41
N PHE A 74 9.02 -8.88 -5.38
CA PHE A 74 7.69 -8.28 -5.52
C PHE A 74 7.65 -7.16 -6.56
N LEU A 75 8.63 -6.26 -6.52
CA LEU A 75 8.73 -5.19 -7.51
C LEU A 75 8.88 -5.75 -8.93
N ARG A 76 9.74 -6.75 -9.13
CA ARG A 76 9.95 -7.35 -10.47
C ARG A 76 8.70 -8.06 -11.00
N ILE A 77 7.96 -8.75 -10.13
CA ILE A 77 6.69 -9.37 -10.48
C ILE A 77 5.70 -8.28 -10.89
N HIS A 78 5.55 -7.22 -10.08
CA HIS A 78 4.65 -6.10 -10.38
C HIS A 78 4.99 -5.38 -11.70
N GLN A 79 6.28 -5.14 -11.96
CA GLN A 79 6.75 -4.53 -13.21
C GLN A 79 6.46 -5.41 -14.42
N LEU A 80 6.64 -6.74 -14.31
CA LEU A 80 6.33 -7.65 -15.40
C LEU A 80 4.81 -7.73 -15.65
N GLU A 81 3.99 -7.81 -14.59
CA GLU A 81 2.51 -7.81 -14.71
C GLU A 81 1.98 -6.53 -15.35
N SER A 82 2.55 -5.38 -15.00
CA SER A 82 2.15 -4.08 -15.54
C SER A 82 2.75 -3.75 -16.90
N GLY A 83 3.59 -4.63 -17.46
CA GLY A 83 4.28 -4.41 -18.74
C GLY A 83 5.35 -3.32 -18.69
N LYS A 84 5.87 -3.03 -17.49
CA LYS A 84 6.88 -1.99 -17.21
C LYS A 84 8.24 -2.55 -16.81
N LEU A 85 8.48 -3.85 -17.00
CA LEU A 85 9.77 -4.46 -16.68
C LEU A 85 10.88 -3.74 -17.46
N PRO A 86 11.91 -3.20 -16.78
CA PRO A 86 12.98 -2.49 -17.45
C PRO A 86 13.78 -3.46 -18.33
N ARG A 87 14.46 -2.94 -19.34
CA ARG A 87 15.30 -3.78 -20.23
C ARG A 87 16.50 -4.40 -19.52
N ASN A 88 16.97 -3.76 -18.44
CA ASN A 88 18.13 -4.20 -17.67
C ASN A 88 17.98 -3.74 -16.20
N LEU A 89 18.48 -4.54 -15.25
CA LEU A 89 18.56 -4.23 -13.83
C LEU A 89 19.39 -2.97 -13.51
N ALA A 90 20.29 -2.56 -14.40
CA ALA A 90 21.10 -1.35 -14.24
C ALA A 90 20.31 -0.04 -14.47
N TYR A 91 19.06 -0.11 -14.95
CA TYR A 91 18.23 1.08 -15.05
C TYR A 91 17.87 1.60 -13.66
N PRO A 92 17.90 2.93 -13.44
CA PRO A 92 17.47 3.51 -12.18
C PRO A 92 15.99 3.20 -11.94
N LEU A 93 15.62 3.12 -10.67
CA LEU A 93 14.23 2.97 -10.26
C LEU A 93 13.46 4.24 -10.58
N GLU A 94 12.24 4.09 -11.09
CA GLU A 94 11.33 5.21 -11.25
C GLU A 94 10.74 5.61 -9.87
N PRO A 95 10.26 6.84 -9.69
CA PRO A 95 9.69 7.28 -8.42
C PRO A 95 8.53 6.39 -7.92
N GLU A 96 7.74 5.82 -8.83
CA GLU A 96 6.66 4.89 -8.49
C GLU A 96 7.21 3.56 -7.94
N ASP A 97 8.34 3.08 -8.45
CA ASP A 97 9.01 1.86 -7.97
C ASP A 97 9.51 2.06 -6.53
N GLU A 98 10.04 3.24 -6.21
CA GLU A 98 10.47 3.56 -4.84
C GLU A 98 9.29 3.60 -3.86
N VAL A 99 8.13 4.09 -4.30
CA VAL A 99 6.90 4.08 -3.50
C VAL A 99 6.45 2.65 -3.27
N PHE A 100 6.41 1.82 -4.32
CA PHE A 100 6.08 0.40 -4.22
C PHE A 100 7.01 -0.31 -3.23
N LEU A 101 8.33 -0.13 -3.34
CA LEU A 101 9.30 -0.77 -2.45
C LEU A 101 9.15 -0.32 -0.98
N ALA A 102 8.86 0.96 -0.75
CA ALA A 102 8.65 1.45 0.62
C ALA A 102 7.44 0.74 1.26
N ILE A 103 6.34 0.64 0.53
CA ILE A 103 5.12 -0.05 0.97
C ILE A 103 5.39 -1.56 1.13
N ALA A 104 6.10 -2.17 0.19
CA ALA A 104 6.43 -3.59 0.22
C ALA A 104 7.23 -3.96 1.47
N LYS A 105 8.26 -3.17 1.80
CA LYS A 105 9.05 -3.34 3.02
C LYS A 105 8.20 -3.24 4.27
N ALA A 106 7.31 -2.24 4.32
CA ALA A 106 6.42 -2.11 5.45
C ALA A 106 5.47 -3.31 5.58
N MET A 107 4.90 -3.81 4.48
CA MET A 107 3.96 -4.95 4.48
C MET A 107 4.64 -6.30 4.73
N GLU A 108 5.88 -6.50 4.31
CA GLU A 108 6.66 -7.73 4.56
C GLU A 108 6.78 -8.01 6.07
N GLU A 109 6.97 -6.97 6.88
CA GLU A 109 7.02 -7.07 8.35
C GLU A 109 5.66 -7.39 8.99
N MET A 110 4.55 -7.26 8.24
CA MET A 110 3.19 -7.48 8.74
C MET A 110 2.55 -8.78 8.25
N VAL A 111 3.06 -9.35 7.16
CA VAL A 111 2.43 -10.47 6.44
C VAL A 111 3.45 -11.57 6.21
N GLU A 112 3.23 -12.72 6.85
CA GLU A 112 4.17 -13.85 6.83
C GLU A 112 4.21 -14.58 5.48
N ASP A 113 3.07 -14.77 4.82
CA ASP A 113 3.04 -15.47 3.53
C ASP A 113 3.45 -14.51 2.39
N PRO A 114 4.50 -14.84 1.61
CA PRO A 114 5.03 -13.92 0.60
C PRO A 114 4.09 -13.72 -0.59
N ILE A 115 3.27 -14.72 -0.93
CA ILE A 115 2.30 -14.62 -2.03
C ILE A 115 1.18 -13.69 -1.57
N GLU A 116 0.71 -13.88 -0.34
CA GLU A 116 -0.27 -13.00 0.28
C GLU A 116 0.23 -11.56 0.34
N CYS A 117 1.45 -11.37 0.84
CA CYS A 117 2.10 -10.06 0.93
C CYS A 117 2.20 -9.38 -0.44
N TYR A 118 2.65 -10.10 -1.47
CA TYR A 118 2.71 -9.57 -2.83
C TYR A 118 1.36 -9.02 -3.31
N TRP A 119 0.29 -9.80 -3.16
CA TRP A 119 -1.03 -9.42 -3.63
C TRP A 119 -1.61 -8.24 -2.84
N LEU A 120 -1.34 -8.19 -1.53
CA LEU A 120 -1.69 -7.07 -0.68
C LEU A 120 -1.01 -5.77 -1.13
N VAL A 121 0.32 -5.81 -1.32
CA VAL A 121 1.10 -4.66 -1.80
C VAL A 121 0.60 -4.20 -3.16
N SER A 122 0.49 -5.13 -4.12
CA SER A 122 0.08 -4.82 -5.50
C SER A 122 -1.32 -4.21 -5.55
N CYS A 123 -2.29 -4.78 -4.83
CA CYS A 123 -3.63 -4.22 -4.79
C CYS A 123 -3.68 -2.86 -4.09
N PHE A 124 -2.95 -2.69 -2.98
CA PHE A 124 -2.90 -1.44 -2.26
C PHE A 124 -2.32 -0.31 -3.11
N VAL A 125 -1.16 -0.53 -3.74
CA VAL A 125 -0.53 0.44 -4.64
C VAL A 125 -1.43 0.75 -5.83
N ASN A 126 -2.10 -0.25 -6.40
CA ASN A 126 -3.06 -0.05 -7.49
C ASN A 126 -4.24 0.84 -7.05
N GLN A 127 -4.76 0.68 -5.83
CA GLN A 127 -5.84 1.52 -5.31
C GLN A 127 -5.39 2.97 -5.07
N LEU A 128 -4.20 3.18 -4.52
CA LEU A 128 -3.62 4.51 -4.36
C LEU A 128 -3.49 5.23 -5.71
N ASN A 129 -3.04 4.50 -6.74
CA ASN A 129 -2.80 5.05 -8.07
C ASN A 129 -4.06 5.16 -8.97
N SER A 130 -5.16 4.50 -8.60
CA SER A 130 -6.42 4.54 -9.35
C SER A 130 -7.51 5.24 -8.55
N LYS A 131 -8.13 4.53 -7.61
CA LYS A 131 -9.31 4.96 -6.87
C LYS A 131 -9.08 6.20 -6.01
N HIS A 132 -7.88 6.37 -5.45
CA HIS A 132 -7.59 7.42 -4.47
C HIS A 132 -6.68 8.52 -4.98
N LYS A 133 -6.26 8.45 -6.25
CA LYS A 133 -5.31 9.40 -6.84
C LYS A 133 -5.73 10.86 -6.65
N ASP A 134 -6.99 11.17 -6.92
CA ASP A 134 -7.50 12.54 -6.81
C ASP A 134 -7.60 13.01 -5.36
N SER A 135 -8.01 12.12 -4.45
CA SER A 135 -8.06 12.41 -3.00
C SER A 135 -6.67 12.67 -2.44
N LEU A 136 -5.67 11.87 -2.83
CA LEU A 136 -4.27 12.03 -2.39
C LEU A 136 -3.70 13.39 -2.81
N GLN A 137 -4.06 13.90 -4.00
CA GLN A 137 -3.64 15.22 -4.45
C GLN A 137 -4.22 16.38 -3.63
N GLN A 138 -5.35 16.15 -2.95
CA GLN A 138 -6.01 17.15 -2.09
C GLN A 138 -5.48 17.13 -0.65
N LEU A 139 -4.87 16.03 -0.20
CA LEU A 139 -4.40 15.86 1.18
C LEU A 139 -3.47 16.97 1.69
N PRO A 140 -2.52 17.52 0.91
CA PRO A 140 -1.71 18.65 1.38
C PRO A 140 -2.55 19.86 1.80
N LYS A 141 -3.59 20.19 1.02
CA LYS A 141 -4.49 21.32 1.33
C LYS A 141 -5.35 21.01 2.55
N ILE A 142 -5.85 19.78 2.65
CA ILE A 142 -6.63 19.32 3.80
C ILE A 142 -5.78 19.36 5.07
N LEU A 143 -4.52 18.91 5.01
CA LEU A 143 -3.58 18.99 6.13
C LEU A 143 -3.39 20.43 6.62
N GLU A 144 -3.19 21.38 5.70
CA GLU A 144 -3.09 22.79 6.07
C GLU A 144 -4.36 23.32 6.75
N GLN A 145 -5.54 22.92 6.27
CA GLN A 145 -6.83 23.30 6.86
C GLN A 145 -6.97 22.75 8.28
N TYR A 146 -6.69 21.47 8.49
CA TYR A 146 -6.73 20.86 9.83
C TYR A 146 -5.70 21.48 10.75
N LEU A 147 -4.47 21.70 10.28
CA LEU A 147 -3.42 22.33 11.09
C LEU A 147 -3.80 23.75 11.51
N ASN A 148 -4.55 24.50 10.67
CA ASN A 148 -5.04 25.82 11.04
C ASN A 148 -6.07 25.78 12.17
N ILE A 149 -6.89 24.72 12.22
CA ILE A 149 -7.92 24.54 13.26
C ILE A 149 -7.25 24.11 14.57
N GLU A 150 -6.33 23.15 14.51
CA GLU A 150 -5.64 22.59 15.68
C GLU A 150 -4.59 23.54 16.26
N ASP A 151 -3.73 24.13 15.42
CA ASP A 151 -2.68 25.08 15.85
C ASP A 151 -2.34 26.09 14.73
N SER A 152 -3.13 27.15 14.66
CA SER A 152 -2.90 28.27 13.73
C SER A 152 -1.57 28.98 13.92
N ARG A 153 -0.97 28.97 15.13
CA ARG A 153 0.32 29.61 15.40
C ARG A 153 1.46 28.82 14.75
N LEU A 154 1.40 27.50 14.84
CA LEU A 154 2.34 26.61 14.16
C LEU A 154 2.23 26.76 12.64
N LEU A 155 1.01 26.77 12.08
CA LEU A 155 0.82 26.99 10.64
C LEU A 155 1.40 28.34 10.19
N MET A 156 1.16 29.41 10.95
CA MET A 156 1.69 30.74 10.65
C MET A 156 3.23 30.76 10.67
N HIS A 157 3.84 30.07 11.64
CA HIS A 157 5.30 29.92 11.70
C HIS A 157 5.84 29.17 10.47
N LEU A 158 5.23 28.03 10.10
CA LEU A 158 5.62 27.27 8.91
C LEU A 158 5.50 28.10 7.63
N LYS A 159 4.46 28.93 7.51
CA LYS A 159 4.28 29.87 6.40
C LYS A 159 5.36 30.96 6.40
N ALA A 160 5.65 31.55 7.56
CA ALA A 160 6.69 32.57 7.70
C ALA A 160 8.08 32.04 7.31
N CYS A 161 8.35 30.76 7.56
CA CYS A 161 9.59 30.09 7.17
C CYS A 161 9.59 29.51 5.76
N ALA A 162 8.52 29.70 4.97
CA ALA A 162 8.31 29.06 3.67
C ALA A 162 8.48 27.51 3.70
N ALA A 163 8.19 26.90 4.85
CA ALA A 163 8.40 25.48 5.10
C ALA A 163 7.23 24.62 4.63
N VAL A 164 6.00 25.17 4.54
CA VAL A 164 4.79 24.45 4.13
C VAL A 164 5.00 23.71 2.80
N SER A 165 5.52 24.40 1.78
CA SER A 165 5.81 23.81 0.47
C SER A 165 6.93 22.76 0.45
N LYS A 166 7.72 22.67 1.53
CA LYS A 166 8.87 21.76 1.66
C LYS A 166 8.58 20.57 2.58
N LEU A 167 7.36 20.46 3.10
CA LEU A 167 6.97 19.30 3.89
C LEU A 167 7.04 18.03 3.04
N PRO A 168 7.39 16.88 3.64
CA PRO A 168 7.60 15.63 2.91
C PRO A 168 6.25 14.96 2.57
N TYR A 169 5.43 15.64 1.78
CA TYR A 169 4.10 15.16 1.36
C TYR A 169 4.14 13.83 0.64
N ASP A 170 5.17 13.60 -0.17
CA ASP A 170 5.35 12.33 -0.87
C ASP A 170 5.61 11.17 0.10
N LEU A 171 6.36 11.41 1.19
CA LEU A 171 6.57 10.42 2.24
C LEU A 171 5.27 10.11 2.99
N TRP A 172 4.49 11.14 3.31
CA TRP A 172 3.26 10.99 4.09
C TRP A 172 2.11 10.42 3.29
N PHE A 173 1.93 10.85 2.05
CA PHE A 173 0.72 10.59 1.27
C PHE A 173 0.91 9.67 0.08
N LYS A 174 2.12 9.57 -0.50
CA LYS A 174 2.40 8.56 -1.54
C LYS A 174 2.96 7.27 -0.94
N LYS A 175 3.93 7.40 -0.03
CA LYS A 175 4.52 6.26 0.70
C LYS A 175 3.71 5.86 1.94
N CYS A 176 2.62 6.57 2.26
CA CYS A 176 1.75 6.28 3.40
C CYS A 176 2.53 6.13 4.72
N PHE A 177 3.52 6.99 4.95
CA PHE A 177 4.43 6.95 6.10
C PHE A 177 5.35 5.71 6.18
N ALA A 178 5.38 4.85 5.15
CA ALA A 178 6.32 3.75 5.08
C ALA A 178 7.77 4.26 5.12
N GLY A 179 8.58 3.73 6.05
CA GLY A 179 9.93 4.20 6.34
C GLY A 179 10.01 5.48 7.18
N CYS A 180 8.88 6.06 7.60
CA CYS A 180 8.81 7.20 8.52
C CYS A 180 8.43 6.77 9.94
N LEU A 181 7.53 5.81 10.07
CA LEU A 181 7.06 5.27 11.34
C LEU A 181 7.47 3.79 11.46
N PRO A 182 7.73 3.28 12.68
CA PRO A 182 7.98 1.86 12.87
C PRO A 182 6.75 1.04 12.50
N GLU A 183 6.94 -0.16 11.99
CA GLU A 183 5.92 -1.01 11.38
C GLU A 183 4.81 -1.37 12.37
N SER A 184 5.16 -1.60 13.64
CA SER A 184 4.20 -1.80 14.74
C SER A 184 3.29 -0.59 15.03
N SER A 185 3.70 0.62 14.60
CA SER A 185 2.88 1.83 14.67
C SER A 185 2.12 2.09 13.37
N LEU A 186 2.69 1.72 12.21
CA LEU A 186 1.99 1.74 10.92
C LEU A 186 0.81 0.76 10.92
N GLN A 187 0.98 -0.44 11.48
CA GLN A 187 -0.09 -1.42 11.73
C GLN A 187 -1.22 -0.81 12.56
N ARG A 188 -0.90 0.02 13.56
CA ARG A 188 -1.89 0.73 14.40
C ARG A 188 -2.48 1.98 13.75
N GLN A 189 -1.90 2.42 12.64
CA GLN A 189 -2.42 3.50 11.81
C GLN A 189 -3.60 3.01 10.93
N ASP A 190 -4.31 1.97 11.38
CA ASP A 190 -5.67 1.53 10.99
C ASP A 190 -6.69 2.69 10.92
N VAL A 191 -6.37 3.87 11.47
CA VAL A 191 -7.19 5.07 11.38
C VAL A 191 -7.00 5.82 10.04
N PHE A 192 -5.85 5.69 9.36
CA PHE A 192 -5.58 6.37 8.08
C PHE A 192 -5.83 5.49 6.84
N PHE A 193 -5.69 4.17 6.98
CA PHE A 193 -5.96 3.19 5.93
C PHE A 193 -7.38 3.34 5.33
N PRO A 194 -8.45 3.53 6.12
CA PRO A 194 -9.81 3.80 5.62
C PRO A 194 -10.05 5.24 5.15
N PHE A 195 -9.21 6.20 5.54
CA PHE A 195 -9.32 7.57 5.02
C PHE A 195 -8.70 7.70 3.62
N CYS A 196 -7.79 6.79 3.28
CA CYS A 196 -7.32 6.59 1.93
C CYS A 196 -8.17 5.58 1.13
N LEU A 197 -9.32 5.06 1.62
CA LEU A 197 -10.10 3.97 1.01
C LEU A 197 -11.62 4.17 0.99
#